data_AF-K0UZI3-F1
#
_entry.id   AF-K0UZI3-F1
#
_cell.length_a   1.000
_cell.length_b   1.000
_cell.length_c   1.000
_cell.angle_alpha   90.00
_cell.angle_beta   90.00
_cell.angle_gamma   90.00
#
_symmetry.space_group_name_H-M   'P 1'
#
loop_
_entity.id
_entity.type
_entity.pdbx_description
1 polymer ?
#
loop_
_entity_poly.entity_id
_entity_poly.type
_entity_poly.pdbx_seq_one_letter_code
_entity_poly.pdbx_strand_id
1 'polypeptide(L)' 'MGLQELWFILIAVLFLGFVVLEGFDFGVGMLMAPLGNAGEGDPESRRRAVLNTIGPVWDANEVWLITAGAAMFA' A
#
# COMPACT_ATOMS: atom_id res chain seq x y z
N MET A 1 4.88 -16.34 -27.12
CA MET A 1 5.04 -16.27 -25.65
C MET A 1 4.95 -17.69 -25.11
N GLY A 2 5.92 -18.12 -24.32
CA GLY A 2 5.84 -19.33 -23.51
C GLY A 2 5.21 -19.04 -22.15
N LEU A 3 5.09 -20.09 -21.34
CA LEU A 3 4.54 -19.99 -19.98
C LEU A 3 5.46 -19.19 -19.06
N GLN A 4 6.77 -19.31 -19.26
CA GLN A 4 7.78 -18.60 -18.47
C GLN A 4 7.66 -17.09 -18.62
N GLU A 5 7.50 -16.59 -19.86
CA GLU A 5 7.31 -15.15 -20.08
C GLU A 5 5.95 -14.67 -19.56
N LEU A 6 4.89 -15.48 -19.69
CA LEU A 6 3.58 -15.15 -19.14
C LEU A 6 3.63 -14.99 -17.61
N TRP A 7 4.20 -15.96 -16.90
CA TRP A 7 4.33 -15.91 -15.45
C TRP A 7 5.22 -14.78 -14.97
N PHE A 8 6.31 -14.50 -15.68
CA PHE A 8 7.12 -13.32 -15.40
C PHE A 8 6.30 -12.03 -15.45
N ILE A 9 5.49 -11.84 -16.50
CA ILE A 9 4.62 -10.66 -16.64
C ILE A 9 3.57 -10.62 -15.52
N LEU A 10 2.95 -11.74 -15.18
CA LEU A 10 1.95 -11.79 -14.11
C LEU A 10 2.54 -11.40 -12.76
N ILE A 11 3.72 -11.96 -12.40
CA ILE A 11 4.42 -11.61 -11.16
C ILE A 11 4.82 -10.13 -11.16
N ALA A 12 5.33 -9.62 -12.29
CA ALA A 12 5.66 -8.20 -12.42
C ALA A 12 4.43 -7.29 -12.23
N VAL A 13 3.26 -7.67 -12.76
CA VAL A 13 2.00 -6.94 -12.56
C VAL A 13 1.55 -6.99 -11.10
N LEU A 14 1.68 -8.14 -10.43
CA LEU A 14 1.34 -8.26 -9.01
C LEU A 14 2.21 -7.32 -8.14
N PHE A 15 3.52 -7.31 -8.36
CA PHE A 15 4.41 -6.39 -7.65
C PHE A 15 4.20 -4.93 -8.03
N LEU A 16 3.94 -4.63 -9.31
CA LEU A 16 3.64 -3.26 -9.74
C LEU A 16 2.36 -2.75 -9.08
N GLY A 17 1.31 -3.58 -9.06
CA GLY A 17 0.06 -3.26 -8.39
C GLY A 17 0.27 -3.01 -6.90
N PHE A 18 1.02 -3.89 -6.22
CA PHE A 18 1.40 -3.70 -4.82
C PHE A 18 2.13 -2.36 -4.59
N VAL A 19 3.19 -2.07 -5.35
CA VAL A 19 4.00 -0.85 -5.15
C VAL A 19 3.19 0.42 -5.42
N VAL A 20 2.30 0.40 -6.42
CA VAL A 20 1.43 1.55 -6.72
C VAL A 20 0.38 1.76 -5.62
N LEU A 21 -0.22 0.68 -5.12
CA LEU A 21 -1.28 0.73 -4.12
C LEU A 21 -0.73 0.97 -2.71
N GLU A 22 0.20 0.17 -2.21
CA GLU A 22 0.83 0.43 -0.89
C GLU A 22 1.70 1.69 -0.87
N GLY A 23 2.16 2.16 -2.03
CA GLY A 23 3.03 3.33 -2.11
C GLY A 23 2.42 4.58 -1.47
N PHE A 24 1.10 4.77 -1.58
CA PHE A 24 0.44 5.91 -0.93
C PHE A 24 0.18 5.65 0.56
N ASP A 25 -0.07 4.42 0.99
CA ASP A 25 -0.27 4.05 2.39
C ASP A 25 1.00 4.35 3.21
N PHE A 26 2.16 3.90 2.70
CA PHE A 26 3.45 4.27 3.28
C PHE A 26 3.70 5.77 3.21
N GLY A 27 3.29 6.44 2.13
CA GLY A 27 3.35 7.89 2.01
C GLY A 27 2.58 8.62 3.13
N VAL A 28 1.37 8.17 3.41
CA VAL A 28 0.52 8.68 4.50
C VAL A 28 1.17 8.41 5.86
N GLY A 29 1.73 7.21 6.07
CA GLY A 29 2.48 6.86 7.28
C GLY A 29 3.71 7.74 7.49
N MET A 30 4.53 7.97 6.46
CA MET A 30 5.71 8.85 6.51
C MET A 30 5.34 10.30 6.80
N LEU A 31 4.20 10.77 6.28
CA LEU A 31 3.71 12.12 6.49
C LEU A 31 2.92 12.28 7.80
N MET A 32 2.77 11.23 8.62
CA MET A 32 2.01 11.30 9.87
C MET A 32 2.59 12.28 10.88
N ALA A 33 3.92 12.40 10.98
CA ALA A 33 4.54 13.40 11.84
C ALA A 33 4.29 14.85 11.35
N PRO A 34 4.60 15.21 10.08
CA PRO A 34 4.35 16.57 9.60
C PRO A 34 2.86 16.92 9.42
N LEU A 35 1.98 15.98 9.06
CA LEU A 35 0.55 16.27 8.84
C LEU A 35 -0.31 16.01 10.07
N GLY A 36 -0.01 14.94 10.81
CA GLY A 36 -0.77 14.52 11.99
C GLY A 36 -0.40 15.29 13.26
N ASN A 37 0.84 15.79 13.38
CA ASN A 37 1.31 16.50 14.59
C ASN A 37 1.59 17.99 14.40
N ALA A 38 1.77 18.49 13.17
CA ALA A 38 2.04 19.91 12.94
C ALA A 38 0.76 20.66 12.54
N GLY A 39 0.33 21.60 13.37
CA GLY A 39 -0.80 22.49 13.11
C GLY A 39 -1.51 22.94 14.38
N GLU A 40 -2.47 23.85 14.23
CA GLU A 40 -3.37 24.27 15.31
C GLU A 40 -4.55 23.29 15.42
N GLY A 41 -4.93 22.91 16.65
CA GLY A 41 -6.03 21.96 16.94
C GLY A 41 -5.60 20.73 17.76
N ASP A 42 -6.54 19.80 17.99
CA ASP A 42 -6.28 18.55 18.72
C ASP A 42 -5.50 17.55 17.84
N PRO A 43 -4.28 17.13 18.24
CA PRO A 43 -3.44 16.22 17.46
C PRO A 43 -4.11 14.86 17.18
N GLU A 44 -4.93 14.35 18.10
CA GLU A 44 -5.58 13.05 17.94
C GLU A 44 -6.63 13.09 16.82
N SER A 45 -7.44 14.14 16.78
CA SER A 45 -8.42 14.35 15.70
C SER A 45 -7.77 14.38 14.30
N ARG A 46 -6.60 15.04 14.17
CA ARG A 46 -5.85 15.14 12.91
C ARG A 46 -5.24 13.81 12.50
N ARG A 47 -4.62 13.10 13.43
CA ARG A 47 -4.08 11.75 13.18
C ARG A 47 -5.16 10.81 12.69
N ARG A 48 -6.34 10.82 13.31
CA ARG A 48 -7.49 10.03 12.86
C ARG A 48 -7.96 10.43 11.47
N ALA A 49 -8.01 11.73 11.17
CA ALA A 49 -8.38 12.19 9.83
C ALA A 49 -7.39 11.66 8.76
N VAL A 50 -6.08 11.68 9.05
CA VAL A 50 -5.04 11.12 8.17
C VAL A 50 -5.16 9.60 8.05
N LEU A 51 -5.38 8.87 9.15
CA LEU A 51 -5.57 7.42 9.12
C LEU A 51 -6.84 7.02 8.34
N ASN A 52 -7.91 7.81 8.45
CA ASN A 52 -9.16 7.54 7.74
C ASN A 52 -9.04 7.69 6.22
N THR A 53 -7.98 8.32 5.69
CA THR A 53 -7.77 8.38 4.23
C THR A 53 -7.30 7.03 3.65
N ILE A 54 -6.70 6.18 4.47
CA ILE A 54 -6.15 4.87 4.06
C ILE A 54 -6.88 3.68 4.68
N GLY A 55 -7.53 3.87 5.83
CA GLY A 55 -8.19 2.80 6.58
C GLY A 55 -9.14 1.90 5.77
N PRO A 56 -9.93 2.41 4.81
CA PRO A 56 -10.83 1.57 4.02
C PRO A 56 -10.14 0.65 2.99
N VAL A 57 -8.88 0.89 2.65
CA VAL A 57 -8.20 0.25 1.50
C VAL A 57 -6.89 -0.45 1.84
N TRP A 58 -6.23 -0.07 2.93
CA TRP A 58 -4.91 -0.60 3.31
C TRP A 58 -4.89 -2.14 3.39
N ASP A 59 -5.85 -2.76 4.09
CA ASP A 59 -5.88 -4.23 4.21
C ASP A 59 -6.09 -4.94 2.86
N ALA A 60 -6.73 -4.28 1.88
CA ALA A 60 -6.88 -4.82 0.54
C ALA A 60 -5.58 -4.70 -0.29
N ASN A 61 -4.73 -3.72 0.01
CA ASN A 61 -3.46 -3.51 -0.66
C ASN A 61 -2.44 -4.59 -0.25
N GLU A 62 -2.41 -4.99 1.01
CA GLU A 62 -1.58 -6.09 1.53
C GLU A 62 -1.83 -7.44 0.81
N VAL A 63 -3.05 -7.68 0.34
CA VAL A 63 -3.40 -8.89 -0.43
C VAL A 63 -2.57 -9.02 -1.71
N TRP A 64 -2.14 -7.91 -2.31
CA TRP A 64 -1.28 -7.94 -3.49
C TRP A 64 0.09 -8.54 -3.19
N LEU A 65 0.69 -8.20 -2.04
CA LEU A 65 1.97 -8.76 -1.63
C LEU A 65 1.86 -10.24 -1.31
N ILE A 66 0.81 -10.64 -0.58
CA ILE A 66 0.56 -12.04 -0.24
C ILE A 66 0.40 -12.85 -1.53
N THR A 67 -0.37 -12.35 -2.49
CA THR A 67 -0.60 -13.00 -3.77
C THR A 67 0.69 -13.07 -4.61
N ALA A 68 1.48 -11.99 -4.66
CA ALA A 68 2.78 -11.97 -5.34
C ALA A 68 3.75 -12.99 -4.73
N GLY A 69 3.82 -13.07 -3.40
CA GLY A 69 4.63 -14.04 -2.67
C GLY A 69 4.19 -15.49 -2.95
N ALA A 70 2.89 -15.76 -2.93
CA ALA A 70 2.34 -17.07 -3.27
C ALA A 70 2.64 -17.45 -4.73
N ALA A 71 2.51 -16.50 -5.66
CA ALA A 71 2.79 -16.73 -7.08
C ALA A 71 4.28 -16.97 -7.38
N MET A 72 5.20 -16.44 -6.56
CA MET A 72 6.63 -16.77 -6.67
C MET A 72 6.98 -18.17 -6.16
N PHE A 73 6.18 -18.71 -5.24
CA PHE A 73 6.41 -20.05 -4.66
C PHE A 73 5.85 -21.18 -5.53
N ALA A 74 4.72 -20.93 -6.22
CA ALA A 74 4.04 -21.88 -7.09
C ALA A 74 4.86 -22.25 -8.34
#